data_AF-A0A495XL77-F1
#
_entry.id   AF-A0A495XL77-F1
#
_cell.length_a   1.000
_cell.length_b   1.000
_cell.length_c   1.000
_cell.angle_alpha   90.00
_cell.angle_beta   90.00
_cell.angle_gamma   90.00
#
_symmetry.space_group_name_H-M   'P 1'
#
loop_
_entity.id
_entity.type
_entity.pdbx_description
1 polymer ?
#
loop_
_entity_poly.entity_id
_entity_poly.type
_entity_poly.pdbx_seq_one_letter_code
_entity_poly.pdbx_strand_id
1 'polypeptide(L)'
;MIRQLVASYVLLVAVALAAFTVPVAFTLTGQVYGDAESAARREARTAALLLATDDAPSRQALARLAEAYQDETPGRLDVLSARRTAVAPLPPPADPDDPAFAHALAGREFLGWDHVPALGADGLVLAVPAESADGRVVGAVRIAYPSAPITQRLWQIWGFRAGLAVAVLVVAALLGVWLARRLTRPLRELNRMASRLRDGDLTARAAETGPPETRTLAGTLNTATETIGTLLGSQRAFIGDASHQLRTPLTALRLSLDNVADSVDDPDVREDVDHATAEVVRMSRLVDGLLTLARAESAVAAAEPVKVADVVSDRFGAWRAAADERGVALRHEAADPSLRVLAGPGHLEQVLDNVLSNAVEVSPDDGVIVVRTFREGDKGVVEVVDQGPGMPPADQSRAFDRFWRGPGLTGRSGTGLGLAIVKQLVSDDGGSVGLDTAETGGLLVRVVLRACP
;
A
#
# COMPACT_ATOMS: atom_id res chain seq x y z
N MET A 1 3.29 -5.78 3.07
CA MET A 1 3.85 -6.23 1.78
C MET A 1 5.38 -6.40 1.78
N ILE A 2 6.22 -5.35 1.81
CA ILE A 2 7.70 -5.52 1.71
C ILE A 2 8.28 -6.45 2.79
N ARG A 3 7.86 -6.26 4.05
CA ARG A 3 8.29 -7.14 5.16
C ARG A 3 7.92 -8.61 4.94
N GLN A 4 6.75 -8.88 4.36
CA GLN A 4 6.27 -10.24 4.11
C GLN A 4 7.05 -10.91 2.98
N LEU A 5 7.38 -10.17 1.92
CA LEU A 5 8.12 -10.68 0.75
C LEU A 5 9.59 -10.98 1.11
N VAL A 6 10.21 -10.12 1.92
CA VAL A 6 11.56 -10.39 2.45
C VAL A 6 11.52 -11.56 3.43
N ALA A 7 10.53 -11.62 4.32
CA ALA A 7 10.40 -12.71 5.28
C ALA A 7 10.19 -14.07 4.59
N SER A 8 9.34 -14.14 3.56
CA SER A 8 9.10 -15.40 2.83
C SER A 8 10.34 -15.85 2.06
N TYR A 9 11.09 -14.93 1.43
CA TYR A 9 12.34 -15.26 0.75
C TYR A 9 13.41 -15.75 1.73
N VAL A 10 13.63 -15.04 2.84
CA VAL A 10 14.60 -15.43 3.87
C VAL A 10 14.20 -16.77 4.50
N LEU A 11 12.91 -17.00 4.76
CA LEU A 11 12.41 -18.28 5.27
C LEU A 11 12.69 -19.41 4.28
N LEU A 12 12.44 -19.21 2.98
CA LEU A 12 12.72 -20.20 1.95
C LEU A 12 14.21 -20.54 1.88
N VAL A 13 15.09 -19.54 1.94
CA VAL A 13 16.54 -19.74 1.99
C VAL A 13 16.95 -20.47 3.27
N ALA A 14 16.36 -20.13 4.42
CA ALA A 14 16.61 -20.81 5.69
C ALA A 14 16.20 -22.28 5.67
N VAL A 15 15.03 -22.59 5.10
CA VAL A 15 14.54 -23.98 4.93
C VAL A 15 15.45 -24.75 3.98
N ALA A 16 15.85 -24.17 2.85
CA ALA A 16 16.78 -24.81 1.91
C ALA A 16 18.16 -25.06 2.54
N LEU A 17 18.68 -24.08 3.30
CA LEU A 17 19.92 -24.23 4.06
C LEU A 17 19.80 -25.34 5.09
N ALA A 18 18.72 -25.40 5.88
CA ALA A 18 18.52 -26.44 6.88
C ALA A 18 18.41 -27.83 6.22
N ALA A 19 17.64 -27.94 5.14
CA ALA A 19 17.47 -29.19 4.39
C ALA A 19 18.78 -29.73 3.81
N PHE A 20 19.75 -28.87 3.49
CA PHE A 20 21.06 -29.30 3.01
C PHE A 20 22.08 -29.50 4.14
N THR A 21 22.11 -28.60 5.12
CA THR A 21 23.15 -28.60 6.16
C THR A 21 22.95 -29.70 7.19
N VAL A 22 21.71 -29.93 7.63
CA VAL A 22 21.39 -30.88 8.71
C VAL A 22 21.69 -32.33 8.31
N PRO A 23 21.22 -32.87 7.17
CA PRO A 23 21.49 -34.26 6.81
C PRO A 23 22.99 -34.52 6.64
N VAL A 24 23.69 -33.63 5.93
CA VAL A 24 25.14 -33.75 5.72
C VAL A 24 25.90 -33.71 7.04
N ALA A 25 25.44 -32.92 8.02
CA ALA A 25 26.07 -32.86 9.34
C ALA A 25 25.91 -34.18 10.11
N PHE A 26 24.71 -34.79 10.07
CA PHE A 26 24.50 -36.12 10.64
C PHE A 26 25.33 -37.20 9.93
N THR A 27 25.38 -37.19 8.60
CA THR A 27 26.16 -38.15 7.81
C THR A 27 27.65 -38.04 8.10
N LEU A 28 28.22 -36.83 8.09
CA LEU A 28 29.64 -36.61 8.41
C LEU A 28 29.98 -37.04 9.84
N THR A 29 29.09 -36.75 10.80
CA THR A 29 29.30 -37.17 12.18
C THR A 29 29.34 -38.69 12.25
N GLY A 30 28.35 -39.38 11.69
CA GLY A 30 28.33 -40.86 11.63
C GLY A 30 29.55 -41.45 10.92
N GLN A 31 30.02 -40.81 9.84
CA GLN A 31 31.21 -41.25 9.11
C GLN A 31 32.48 -41.14 9.97
N VAL A 32 32.70 -40.02 10.68
CA VAL A 32 33.88 -39.85 11.54
C VAL A 32 33.92 -40.88 12.67
N TYR A 33 32.77 -41.15 13.30
CA TYR A 33 32.67 -42.20 14.32
C TYR A 33 32.92 -43.59 13.73
N GLY A 34 32.31 -43.92 12.59
CA GLY A 34 32.49 -45.23 11.93
C GLY A 34 33.91 -45.47 11.41
N ASP A 35 34.60 -44.43 10.94
CA ASP A 35 36.01 -44.51 10.52
C ASP A 35 36.92 -44.79 11.73
N ALA A 36 36.67 -44.15 12.88
CA ALA A 36 37.39 -44.40 14.12
C ALA A 36 37.17 -45.83 14.64
N GLU A 37 35.93 -46.32 14.64
CA GLU A 37 35.61 -47.70 15.01
C GLU A 37 36.30 -48.71 14.09
N SER A 38 36.28 -48.45 12.78
CA SER A 38 36.89 -49.32 11.78
C SER A 38 38.42 -49.35 11.90
N ALA A 39 39.05 -48.22 12.21
CA ALA A 39 40.49 -48.13 12.47
C ALA A 39 40.88 -48.93 13.72
N ALA A 40 40.20 -48.67 14.84
CA ALA A 40 40.43 -49.39 16.09
C ALA A 40 40.23 -50.91 15.92
N ARG A 41 39.22 -51.33 15.14
CA ARG A 41 38.96 -52.75 14.86
C ARG A 41 40.05 -53.42 14.06
N ARG A 42 40.64 -52.74 13.08
CA ARG A 42 41.78 -53.28 12.33
C ARG A 42 42.99 -53.47 13.25
N GLU A 43 43.32 -52.47 14.03
CA GLU A 43 44.47 -52.49 14.96
C GLU A 43 44.29 -53.56 16.05
N ALA A 44 43.11 -53.63 16.67
CA ALA A 44 42.82 -54.60 17.73
C ALA A 44 42.90 -56.05 17.21
N ARG A 45 42.41 -56.31 15.99
CA ARG A 45 42.52 -57.64 15.36
C ARG A 45 43.97 -58.00 15.04
N THR A 46 44.77 -57.07 14.53
CA THR A 46 46.20 -57.30 14.29
C THR A 46 46.92 -57.64 15.59
N ALA A 47 46.66 -56.89 16.66
CA ALA A 47 47.23 -57.18 17.98
C ALA A 47 46.73 -58.52 18.55
N ALA A 48 45.45 -58.87 18.35
CA ALA A 48 44.89 -60.14 18.78
C ALA A 48 45.52 -61.35 18.06
N LEU A 49 45.84 -61.22 16.76
CA LEU A 49 46.55 -62.25 15.99
C LEU A 49 47.99 -62.47 16.49
N LEU A 50 48.70 -61.38 16.83
CA LEU A 50 50.03 -61.45 17.43
C LEU A 50 49.99 -62.12 18.80
N LEU A 51 48.95 -61.81 19.61
CA LEU A 51 48.73 -62.45 20.90
C LEU A 51 48.37 -63.94 20.77
N ALA A 52 47.59 -64.30 19.75
CA ALA A 52 47.16 -65.68 19.49
C ALA A 52 48.30 -66.62 19.10
N THR A 53 49.34 -66.07 18.45
CA THR A 53 50.52 -66.83 18.00
C THR A 53 51.45 -67.19 19.16
N ASP A 54 51.54 -66.31 20.17
CA ASP A 54 52.24 -66.50 21.46
C ASP A 54 53.71 -66.96 21.38
N ASP A 55 54.43 -66.64 20.30
CA ASP A 55 55.88 -66.86 20.18
C ASP A 55 56.70 -65.62 20.60
N ALA A 56 58.01 -65.78 20.82
CA ALA A 56 58.87 -64.67 21.25
C ALA A 56 58.91 -63.49 20.24
N PRO A 57 59.00 -63.73 18.91
CA PRO A 57 58.89 -62.67 17.91
C PRO A 57 57.55 -61.93 17.93
N SER A 58 56.41 -62.63 18.04
CA SER A 58 55.08 -62.03 18.05
C SER A 58 54.83 -61.22 19.31
N ARG A 59 55.31 -61.69 20.48
CA ARG A 59 55.27 -60.90 21.72
C ARG A 59 56.10 -59.62 21.62
N GLN A 60 57.25 -59.66 20.96
CA GLN A 60 58.05 -58.47 20.72
C GLN A 60 57.39 -57.52 19.70
N ALA A 61 56.77 -58.05 18.65
CA ALA A 61 56.02 -57.26 17.67
C ALA A 61 54.77 -56.61 18.31
N LEU A 62 54.06 -57.33 19.18
CA LEU A 62 52.91 -56.82 19.93
C LEU A 62 53.34 -55.69 20.89
N ALA A 63 54.47 -55.85 21.56
CA ALA A 63 55.03 -54.80 22.43
C ALA A 63 55.37 -53.54 21.63
N ARG A 64 56.04 -53.68 20.47
CA ARG A 64 56.34 -52.53 19.59
C ARG A 64 55.08 -51.88 19.05
N LEU A 65 54.06 -52.65 18.70
CA LEU A 65 52.78 -52.13 18.21
C LEU A 65 52.06 -51.35 19.31
N ALA A 66 52.04 -51.87 20.54
CA ALA A 66 51.45 -51.17 21.69
C ALA A 66 52.18 -49.87 22.03
N GLU A 67 53.51 -49.88 22.02
CA GLU A 67 54.36 -48.71 22.24
C GLU A 67 54.15 -47.67 21.14
N ALA A 68 54.23 -48.06 19.87
CA ALA A 68 53.96 -47.16 18.74
C ALA A 68 52.54 -46.58 18.77
N TYR A 69 51.54 -47.38 19.16
CA TYR A 69 50.17 -46.91 19.28
C TYR A 69 50.00 -45.85 20.38
N GLN A 70 50.65 -46.04 21.53
CA GLN A 70 50.61 -45.10 22.65
C GLN A 70 51.42 -43.83 22.37
N ASP A 71 52.48 -43.91 21.55
CA ASP A 71 53.30 -42.76 21.16
C ASP A 71 52.67 -41.92 20.04
N GLU A 72 52.06 -42.58 19.03
CA GLU A 72 51.52 -41.90 17.84
C GLU A 72 50.06 -41.44 18.01
N THR A 73 49.34 -42.02 18.98
CA THR A 73 47.91 -41.74 19.19
C THR A 73 47.62 -41.43 20.66
N PRO A 74 46.63 -40.57 20.97
CA PRO A 74 46.21 -40.30 22.35
C PRO A 74 45.43 -41.47 22.99
N GLY A 75 45.42 -42.63 22.31
CA GLY A 75 44.75 -43.84 22.74
C GLY A 75 45.69 -44.76 23.50
N ARG A 76 45.12 -45.85 24.01
CA ARG A 76 45.84 -46.85 24.79
C ARG A 76 45.50 -48.25 24.30
N LEU A 77 46.51 -49.06 24.07
CA LEU A 77 46.39 -50.48 23.79
C LEU A 77 46.80 -51.27 25.03
N ASP A 78 45.88 -52.10 25.53
CA ASP A 78 46.07 -52.96 26.68
C ASP A 78 45.81 -54.43 26.30
N VAL A 79 46.56 -55.35 26.91
CA VAL A 79 46.48 -56.78 26.60
C VAL A 79 46.33 -57.59 27.89
N LEU A 80 45.43 -58.56 27.87
CA LEU A 80 45.16 -59.43 29.01
C LEU A 80 45.16 -60.91 28.55
N SER A 81 45.89 -61.77 29.25
CA SER A 81 45.85 -63.23 28.99
C SER A 81 44.51 -63.85 29.44
N ALA A 82 44.18 -65.04 28.92
CA ALA A 82 43.04 -65.83 29.39
C ALA A 82 43.06 -66.13 30.90
N ARG A 83 44.24 -66.10 31.53
CA ARG A 83 44.40 -66.23 32.98
C ARG A 83 44.20 -64.92 33.76
N ARG A 84 43.75 -63.85 33.09
CA ARG A 84 43.67 -62.48 33.63
C ARG A 84 45.01 -61.95 34.17
N THR A 85 46.10 -62.31 33.53
CA THR A 85 47.45 -61.84 33.85
C THR A 85 48.01 -60.96 32.72
N ALA A 86 48.91 -60.04 33.07
CA ALA A 86 49.66 -59.27 32.09
C ALA A 86 50.53 -60.17 31.20
N VAL A 87 50.73 -59.77 29.94
CA VAL A 87 51.53 -60.50 28.97
C VAL A 87 52.89 -59.80 28.82
N ALA A 88 53.95 -60.37 29.39
CA ALA A 88 55.28 -59.80 29.27
C ALA A 88 55.76 -59.76 27.80
N PRO A 89 56.35 -58.64 27.32
CA PRO A 89 56.92 -57.53 28.10
C PRO A 89 55.98 -56.30 28.30
N LEU A 90 54.69 -56.41 27.99
CA LEU A 90 53.75 -55.29 28.11
C LEU A 90 53.43 -54.96 29.59
N PRO A 91 53.15 -53.69 29.91
CA PRO A 91 52.68 -53.30 31.23
C PRO A 91 51.31 -53.91 31.56
N PRO A 92 50.96 -54.08 32.85
CA PRO A 92 49.63 -54.53 33.22
C PRO A 92 48.55 -53.52 32.76
N PRO A 93 47.36 -54.00 32.39
CA PRO A 93 46.26 -53.12 32.00
C PRO A 93 45.84 -52.21 33.16
N ALA A 94 45.47 -50.96 32.85
CA ALA A 94 45.04 -49.97 33.86
C ALA A 94 43.77 -50.37 34.61
N ASP A 95 42.95 -51.23 34.03
CA ASP A 95 41.76 -51.81 34.66
C ASP A 95 41.53 -53.22 34.09
N PRO A 96 42.04 -54.27 34.76
CA PRO A 96 41.89 -55.66 34.31
C PRO A 96 40.47 -56.22 34.47
N ASP A 97 39.62 -55.61 35.30
CA ASP A 97 38.26 -56.05 35.60
C ASP A 97 37.18 -55.32 34.78
N ASP A 98 37.61 -54.48 33.83
CA ASP A 98 36.75 -53.78 32.88
C ASP A 98 35.80 -54.76 32.15
N PRO A 99 34.48 -54.47 32.07
CA PRO A 99 33.52 -55.31 31.37
C PRO A 99 33.89 -55.60 29.90
N ALA A 100 34.65 -54.72 29.25
CA ALA A 100 35.15 -54.93 27.90
C ALA A 100 36.06 -56.18 27.80
N PHE A 101 36.97 -56.36 28.77
CA PHE A 101 37.81 -57.56 28.84
C PHE A 101 37.00 -58.82 29.13
N ALA A 102 35.98 -58.73 30.00
CA ALA A 102 35.11 -59.86 30.30
C ALA A 102 34.34 -60.35 29.06
N HIS A 103 33.89 -59.44 28.19
CA HIS A 103 33.23 -59.79 26.93
C HIS A 103 34.20 -60.44 25.94
N ALA A 104 35.38 -59.85 25.76
CA ALA A 104 36.40 -60.38 24.87
C ALA A 104 36.91 -61.76 25.32
N LEU A 105 37.17 -61.97 26.61
CA LEU A 105 37.57 -63.29 27.13
C LEU A 105 36.48 -64.35 26.99
N ALA A 106 35.21 -63.95 26.89
CA ALA A 106 34.08 -64.83 26.57
C ALA A 106 33.93 -65.11 25.06
N GLY A 107 34.88 -64.67 24.23
CA GLY A 107 34.86 -64.86 22.77
C GLY A 107 33.98 -63.86 22.02
N ARG A 108 33.58 -62.73 22.63
CA ARG A 108 32.70 -61.72 22.00
C ARG A 108 33.39 -60.37 21.90
N GLU A 109 33.31 -59.74 20.72
CA GLU A 109 33.77 -58.37 20.53
C GLU A 109 32.89 -57.40 21.36
N PHE A 110 33.52 -56.46 22.06
CA PHE A 110 32.85 -55.38 22.78
C PHE A 110 33.22 -54.05 22.15
N LEU A 111 32.21 -53.25 21.77
CA LEU A 111 32.37 -51.92 21.21
C LEU A 111 31.44 -50.96 21.95
N GLY A 112 31.97 -49.86 22.47
CA GLY A 112 31.18 -48.84 23.14
C GLY A 112 31.81 -47.46 23.06
N TRP A 113 30.95 -46.44 23.05
CA TRP A 113 31.32 -45.03 23.24
C TRP A 113 30.82 -44.60 24.61
N ASP A 114 31.69 -44.65 25.61
CA ASP A 114 31.34 -44.34 26.99
C ASP A 114 32.57 -43.82 27.74
N HIS A 115 32.42 -43.57 29.03
CA HIS A 115 33.54 -43.27 29.91
C HIS A 115 34.53 -44.43 29.91
N VAL A 116 35.80 -44.15 29.59
CA VAL A 116 36.86 -45.15 29.56
C VAL A 116 37.76 -44.99 30.78
N PRO A 117 37.65 -45.85 31.81
CA PRO A 117 38.45 -45.73 33.03
C PRO A 117 39.96 -45.73 32.74
N ALA A 118 40.39 -46.50 31.74
CA ALA A 118 41.77 -46.60 31.31
C ALA A 118 42.37 -45.28 30.76
N LEU A 119 41.51 -44.36 30.28
CA LEU A 119 41.89 -43.04 29.78
C LEU A 119 41.48 -41.91 30.72
N GLY A 120 40.60 -42.17 31.71
CA GLY A 120 40.00 -41.15 32.56
C GLY A 120 39.12 -40.15 31.80
N ALA A 121 38.62 -40.53 30.61
CA ALA A 121 37.89 -39.67 29.69
C ALA A 121 36.90 -40.48 28.86
N ASP A 122 35.91 -39.79 28.29
CA ASP A 122 34.92 -40.42 27.39
C ASP A 122 35.57 -40.74 26.04
N GLY A 123 35.28 -41.91 25.51
CA GLY A 123 35.98 -42.41 24.34
C GLY A 123 35.43 -43.71 23.80
N LEU A 124 36.04 -44.14 22.72
CA LEU A 124 35.82 -45.46 22.14
C LEU A 124 36.55 -46.50 22.98
N VAL A 125 35.84 -47.55 23.39
CA VAL A 125 36.42 -48.78 23.92
C VAL A 125 36.08 -49.90 22.96
N LEU A 126 37.11 -50.57 22.46
CA LEU A 126 36.98 -51.78 21.67
C LEU A 126 37.81 -52.89 22.31
N ALA A 127 37.19 -54.03 22.62
CA ALA A 127 37.89 -55.23 23.05
C ALA A 127 37.60 -56.41 22.13
N VAL A 128 38.66 -57.09 21.69
CA VAL A 128 38.61 -58.21 20.73
C VAL A 128 39.25 -59.45 21.36
N PRO A 129 38.63 -60.65 21.22
CA PRO A 129 39.26 -61.91 21.63
C PRO A 129 40.49 -62.23 20.79
N ALA A 130 41.54 -62.74 21.43
CA ALA A 130 42.64 -63.41 20.75
C ALA A 130 42.38 -64.92 20.77
N GLU A 131 42.06 -65.48 19.61
CA GLU A 131 41.77 -66.90 19.43
C GLU A 131 42.95 -67.61 18.78
N SER A 132 43.41 -68.69 19.41
CA SER A 132 44.41 -69.59 18.81
C SER A 132 43.83 -70.33 17.60
N ALA A 133 44.68 -70.94 16.79
CA ALA A 133 44.27 -71.70 15.59
C ALA A 133 43.23 -72.81 15.88
N ASP A 134 43.18 -73.30 17.13
CA ASP A 134 42.23 -74.30 17.62
C ASP A 134 40.88 -73.70 18.09
N GLY A 135 40.64 -72.40 17.89
CA GLY A 135 39.40 -71.70 18.31
C GLY A 135 39.29 -71.45 19.81
N ARG A 136 40.37 -71.60 20.57
CA ARG A 136 40.43 -71.30 22.01
C ARG A 136 40.85 -69.84 22.24
N VAL A 137 40.10 -69.12 23.07
CA VAL A 137 40.47 -67.76 23.50
C VAL A 137 41.69 -67.83 24.42
N VAL A 138 42.84 -67.30 23.98
CA VAL A 138 44.11 -67.27 24.73
C VAL A 138 44.35 -65.93 25.41
N GLY A 139 43.59 -64.90 25.05
CA GLY A 139 43.64 -63.58 25.68
C GLY A 139 42.64 -62.61 25.04
N ALA A 140 42.75 -61.35 25.43
CA ALA A 140 41.94 -60.26 24.92
C ALA A 140 42.81 -59.02 24.73
N VAL A 141 42.53 -58.27 23.67
CA VAL A 141 43.16 -56.98 23.38
C VAL A 141 42.11 -55.89 23.49
N ARG A 142 42.39 -54.84 24.26
CA ARG A 142 41.56 -53.64 24.38
C ARG A 142 42.28 -52.46 23.75
N ILE A 143 41.58 -51.75 22.87
CA ILE A 143 41.96 -50.43 22.37
C ILE A 143 40.99 -49.42 22.95
N ALA A 144 41.54 -48.39 23.57
CA ALA A 144 40.83 -47.25 24.11
C ALA A 144 41.27 -45.98 23.35
N TYR A 145 40.33 -45.20 22.85
CA TYR A 145 40.63 -43.94 22.14
C TYR A 145 39.77 -42.79 22.64
N PRO A 146 40.35 -41.65 23.09
CA PRO A 146 39.57 -40.55 23.63
C PRO A 146 38.72 -39.88 22.55
N SER A 147 37.50 -39.49 22.90
CA SER A 147 36.58 -38.80 21.97
C SER A 147 36.92 -37.32 21.79
N ALA A 148 37.70 -36.71 22.70
CA ALA A 148 38.00 -35.27 22.69
C ALA A 148 38.59 -34.74 21.35
N PRO A 149 39.55 -35.41 20.69
CA PRO A 149 40.05 -34.97 19.38
C PRO A 149 38.97 -35.05 18.28
N ILE A 150 38.07 -36.03 18.36
CA ILE A 150 36.96 -36.21 17.43
C ILE A 150 35.92 -35.11 17.64
N THR A 151 35.48 -34.89 18.88
CA THR A 151 34.48 -33.88 19.22
C THR A 151 34.98 -32.47 18.94
N GLN A 152 36.25 -32.15 19.18
CA GLN A 152 36.84 -30.85 18.84
C GLN A 152 36.84 -30.59 17.33
N ARG A 153 37.24 -31.58 16.51
CA ARG A 153 37.18 -31.47 15.04
C ARG A 153 35.76 -31.28 14.56
N LEU A 154 34.80 -32.02 15.13
CA LEU A 154 33.38 -31.83 14.86
C LEU A 154 32.98 -30.39 15.20
N TRP A 155 33.22 -29.89 16.41
CA TRP A 155 32.85 -28.51 16.78
C TRP A 155 33.42 -27.45 15.85
N GLN A 156 34.63 -27.62 15.32
CA GLN A 156 35.20 -26.71 14.30
C GLN A 156 34.44 -26.78 12.98
N ILE A 157 34.12 -27.98 12.47
CA ILE A 157 33.33 -28.18 11.26
C ILE A 157 31.92 -27.58 11.43
N TRP A 158 31.27 -27.87 12.55
CA TRP A 158 29.93 -27.37 12.88
C TRP A 158 29.93 -25.84 13.03
N GLY A 159 30.91 -25.27 13.73
CA GLY A 159 31.07 -23.82 13.89
C GLY A 159 31.29 -23.10 12.56
N PHE A 160 32.17 -23.63 11.70
CA PHE A 160 32.39 -23.09 10.36
C PHE A 160 31.11 -23.10 9.51
N ARG A 161 30.37 -24.22 9.51
CA ARG A 161 29.13 -24.34 8.75
C ARG A 161 28.00 -23.46 9.29
N ALA A 162 27.88 -23.35 10.61
CA ALA A 162 26.94 -22.42 11.24
C ALA A 162 27.25 -20.97 10.86
N GLY A 163 28.53 -20.58 10.90
CA GLY A 163 28.99 -19.27 10.44
C GLY A 163 28.65 -19.00 8.98
N LEU A 164 28.91 -19.97 8.10
CA LEU A 164 28.55 -19.88 6.68
C LEU A 164 27.03 -19.75 6.48
N ALA A 165 26.22 -20.54 7.19
CA ALA A 165 24.76 -20.45 7.11
C ALA A 165 24.24 -19.07 7.53
N VAL A 166 24.77 -18.52 8.63
CA VAL A 166 24.44 -17.15 9.08
C VAL A 166 24.85 -16.11 8.02
N ALA A 167 26.05 -16.22 7.45
CA ALA A 167 26.51 -15.31 6.41
C ALA A 167 25.59 -15.33 5.18
N VAL A 168 25.19 -16.52 4.71
CA VAL A 168 24.25 -16.68 3.59
C VAL A 168 22.88 -16.06 3.92
N LEU A 169 22.37 -16.26 5.13
CA LEU A 169 21.10 -15.65 5.57
C LEU A 169 21.16 -14.12 5.59
N VAL A 170 22.28 -13.54 6.09
CA VAL A 170 22.49 -12.10 6.08
C VAL A 170 22.51 -11.56 4.65
N VAL A 171 23.26 -12.20 3.75
CA VAL A 171 23.31 -11.81 2.33
C VAL A 171 21.93 -11.92 1.67
N ALA A 172 21.20 -13.01 1.91
CA ALA A 172 19.85 -13.20 1.40
C ALA A 172 18.87 -12.12 1.90
N ALA A 173 18.95 -11.74 3.18
CA ALA A 173 18.15 -10.67 3.75
C ALA A 173 18.47 -9.32 3.12
N LEU A 174 19.76 -8.98 2.98
CA LEU A 174 20.20 -7.74 2.34
C LEU A 174 19.74 -7.66 0.88
N LEU A 175 19.91 -8.75 0.13
CA LEU A 175 19.47 -8.84 -1.27
C LEU A 175 17.95 -8.73 -1.40
N GLY A 176 17.21 -9.38 -0.49
CA GLY A 176 15.75 -9.29 -0.42
C GLY A 176 15.27 -7.86 -0.17
N VAL A 177 15.87 -7.15 0.80
CA VAL A 177 15.56 -5.75 1.08
C VAL A 177 15.89 -4.85 -0.12
N TRP A 178 17.03 -5.06 -0.76
CA TRP A 178 17.44 -4.30 -1.94
C TRP A 178 16.46 -4.50 -3.11
N LEU A 179 16.12 -5.76 -3.43
CA LEU A 179 15.21 -6.09 -4.53
C LEU A 179 13.79 -5.58 -4.27
N ALA A 180 13.29 -5.75 -3.04
CA ALA A 180 11.98 -5.25 -2.65
C ALA A 180 11.91 -3.71 -2.74
N ARG A 181 12.96 -2.99 -2.36
CA ARG A 181 13.02 -1.53 -2.52
C ARG A 181 13.07 -1.12 -3.99
N ARG A 182 13.84 -1.83 -4.82
CA ARG A 182 14.00 -1.56 -6.25
C ARG A 182 12.70 -1.73 -7.04
N LEU A 183 11.87 -2.73 -6.69
CA LEU A 183 10.59 -2.98 -7.36
C LEU A 183 9.43 -2.16 -6.79
N THR A 184 9.35 -2.02 -5.46
CA THR A 184 8.16 -1.40 -4.83
C THR A 184 8.18 0.13 -4.85
N ARG A 185 9.35 0.76 -5.05
CA ARG A 185 9.45 2.23 -5.09
C ARG A 185 8.80 2.82 -6.36
N PRO A 186 9.15 2.38 -7.59
CA PRO A 186 8.52 2.89 -8.82
C PRO A 186 7.00 2.68 -8.84
N LEU A 187 6.51 1.52 -8.38
CA LEU A 187 5.08 1.23 -8.32
C LEU A 187 4.31 2.18 -7.39
N ARG A 188 4.91 2.58 -6.27
CA ARG A 188 4.31 3.57 -5.36
C ARG A 188 4.28 4.97 -5.97
N GLU A 189 5.30 5.34 -6.74
CA GLU A 189 5.33 6.61 -7.46
C GLU A 189 4.25 6.66 -8.54
N LEU A 190 4.08 5.57 -9.31
CA LEU A 190 2.98 5.43 -10.28
C LEU A 190 1.60 5.50 -9.63
N ASN A 191 1.41 4.81 -8.50
CA ASN A 191 0.13 4.85 -7.79
C ASN A 191 -0.20 6.25 -7.24
N ARG A 192 0.82 6.99 -6.76
CA ARG A 192 0.66 8.39 -6.34
C ARG A 192 0.29 9.29 -7.51
N MET A 193 0.96 9.12 -8.65
CA MET A 193 0.62 9.84 -9.89
C MET A 193 -0.82 9.57 -10.31
N ALA A 194 -1.25 8.31 -10.36
CA ALA A 194 -2.61 7.94 -10.70
C ALA A 194 -3.65 8.49 -9.70
N SER A 195 -3.31 8.56 -8.41
CA SER A 195 -4.18 9.17 -7.39
C SER A 195 -4.34 10.67 -7.61
N ARG A 196 -3.25 11.39 -7.93
CA ARG A 196 -3.31 12.82 -8.26
C ARG A 196 -4.13 13.09 -9.52
N LEU A 197 -3.98 12.25 -10.54
CA LEU A 197 -4.79 12.32 -11.75
C LEU A 197 -6.29 12.12 -11.46
N ARG A 198 -6.64 11.14 -10.62
CA ARG A 198 -8.02 10.91 -10.16
C ARG A 198 -8.59 12.15 -9.45
N ASP A 199 -7.76 12.84 -8.69
CA ASP A 199 -8.14 14.05 -7.96
C ASP A 199 -8.10 15.33 -8.85
N GLY A 200 -7.90 15.19 -10.17
CA GLY A 200 -8.00 16.26 -11.17
C GLY A 200 -6.67 16.93 -11.59
N ASP A 201 -5.54 16.52 -11.04
CA ASP A 201 -4.22 17.08 -11.36
C ASP A 201 -3.66 16.48 -12.68
N LEU A 202 -4.01 17.10 -13.80
CA LEU A 202 -3.53 16.73 -15.14
C LEU A 202 -2.06 17.13 -15.41
N THR A 203 -1.43 17.87 -14.49
CA THR A 203 -0.02 18.29 -14.61
C THR A 203 0.94 17.30 -14.01
N ALA A 204 0.45 16.42 -13.14
CA ALA A 204 1.26 15.40 -12.50
C ALA A 204 1.94 14.52 -13.57
N ARG A 205 3.18 14.08 -13.30
CA ARG A 205 3.93 13.19 -14.18
C ARG A 205 4.61 12.10 -13.35
N ALA A 206 4.64 10.88 -13.90
CA ALA A 206 5.42 9.79 -13.36
C ALA A 206 6.86 9.86 -13.88
N ALA A 207 7.84 9.69 -12.99
CA ALA A 207 9.24 9.58 -13.38
C ALA A 207 9.49 8.23 -14.08
N GLU A 208 10.13 8.24 -15.24
CA GLU A 208 10.50 7.04 -15.99
C GLU A 208 11.76 6.37 -15.41
N THR A 209 11.66 5.96 -14.14
CA THR A 209 12.76 5.30 -13.41
C THR A 209 12.41 3.85 -13.08
N GLY A 210 13.44 3.01 -12.93
CA GLY A 210 13.29 1.61 -12.56
C GLY A 210 13.43 0.62 -13.72
N PRO A 211 12.97 -0.64 -13.53
CA PRO A 211 12.93 -1.67 -14.57
C PRO A 211 12.26 -1.21 -15.87
N PRO A 212 12.60 -1.81 -17.03
CA PRO A 212 12.04 -1.41 -18.32
C PRO A 212 10.51 -1.45 -18.34
N GLU A 213 9.89 -2.46 -17.71
CA GLU A 213 8.43 -2.60 -17.62
C GLU A 213 7.79 -1.41 -16.88
N THR A 214 8.41 -0.96 -15.79
CA THR A 214 7.91 0.19 -15.02
C THR A 214 8.11 1.51 -15.76
N ARG A 215 9.18 1.65 -16.56
CA ARG A 215 9.41 2.84 -17.39
C ARG A 215 8.40 2.93 -18.52
N THR A 216 8.15 1.82 -19.21
CA THR A 216 7.11 1.75 -20.25
C THR A 216 5.75 2.15 -19.68
N LEU A 217 5.38 1.60 -18.52
CA LEU A 217 4.11 1.96 -17.86
C LEU A 217 4.05 3.44 -17.45
N ALA A 218 5.15 4.00 -16.94
CA ALA A 218 5.24 5.43 -16.64
C ALA A 218 5.02 6.30 -17.89
N GLY A 219 5.68 5.94 -19.00
CA GLY A 219 5.50 6.61 -20.29
C GLY A 219 4.06 6.55 -20.78
N THR A 220 3.44 5.36 -20.77
CA THR A 220 2.03 5.18 -21.18
C THR A 220 1.08 6.02 -20.32
N LEU A 221 1.28 6.06 -19.00
CA LEU A 221 0.45 6.88 -18.10
C LEU A 221 0.62 8.39 -18.36
N ASN A 222 1.85 8.83 -18.64
CA ASN A 222 2.13 10.21 -19.00
C ASN A 222 1.43 10.60 -20.32
N THR A 223 1.54 9.77 -21.36
CA THR A 223 0.87 9.99 -22.66
C THR A 223 -0.66 9.98 -22.52
N ALA A 224 -1.22 9.10 -21.68
CA ALA A 224 -2.65 9.08 -21.40
C ALA A 224 -3.10 10.38 -20.72
N THR A 225 -2.34 10.85 -19.73
CA THR A 225 -2.62 12.12 -19.03
C THR A 225 -2.56 13.32 -19.99
N GLU A 226 -1.59 13.34 -20.90
CA GLU A 226 -1.45 14.37 -21.93
C GLU A 226 -2.60 14.34 -22.94
N THR A 227 -2.99 13.15 -23.40
CA THR A 227 -4.16 12.96 -24.29
C THR A 227 -5.44 13.46 -23.63
N ILE A 228 -5.66 13.14 -22.34
CA ILE A 228 -6.83 13.63 -21.60
C ILE A 228 -6.78 15.16 -21.49
N GLY A 229 -5.62 15.73 -21.17
CA GLY A 229 -5.44 17.18 -21.09
C GLY A 229 -5.74 17.91 -22.40
N THR A 230 -5.27 17.37 -23.53
CA THR A 230 -5.53 17.95 -24.86
C THR A 230 -7.00 17.83 -25.28
N LEU A 231 -7.66 16.71 -24.98
CA LEU A 231 -9.09 16.52 -25.23
C LEU A 231 -9.95 17.52 -24.44
N LEU A 232 -9.69 17.67 -23.14
CA LEU A 232 -10.39 18.63 -22.29
C LEU A 232 -10.13 20.09 -22.72
N GLY A 233 -8.89 20.41 -23.11
CA GLY A 233 -8.57 21.73 -23.67
C GLY A 233 -9.34 22.02 -24.96
N SER A 234 -9.43 21.03 -25.86
CA SER A 234 -10.17 21.15 -27.12
C SER A 234 -11.67 21.30 -26.89
N GLN A 235 -12.24 20.56 -25.94
CA GLN A 235 -13.64 20.68 -25.54
C GLN A 235 -13.96 22.10 -25.04
N ARG A 236 -13.09 22.68 -24.20
CA ARG A 236 -13.24 24.07 -23.72
C ARG A 236 -13.23 25.09 -24.86
N ALA A 237 -12.27 24.96 -25.78
CA ALA A 237 -12.18 25.84 -26.95
C ALA A 237 -13.45 25.75 -27.81
N PHE A 238 -13.93 24.53 -28.07
CA PHE A 238 -15.16 24.30 -28.83
C PHE A 238 -16.39 24.95 -28.17
N ILE A 239 -16.57 24.79 -26.86
CA ILE A 239 -17.68 25.43 -26.12
C ILE A 239 -17.58 26.97 -26.22
N GLY A 240 -16.36 27.50 -26.10
CA GLY A 240 -16.08 28.92 -26.28
C GLY A 240 -16.49 29.44 -27.66
N ASP A 241 -16.04 28.77 -28.71
CA ASP A 241 -16.31 29.15 -30.10
C ASP A 241 -17.79 29.02 -30.46
N ALA A 242 -18.43 27.92 -30.06
CA ALA A 242 -19.87 27.72 -30.23
C ALA A 242 -20.68 28.84 -29.58
N SER A 243 -20.23 29.35 -28.42
CA SER A 243 -20.87 30.47 -27.75
C SER A 243 -20.91 31.73 -28.60
N HIS A 244 -19.76 32.11 -29.16
CA HIS A 244 -19.65 33.31 -29.97
C HIS A 244 -20.40 33.16 -31.29
N GLN A 245 -20.34 31.98 -31.91
CA GLN A 245 -21.00 31.71 -33.17
C GLN A 245 -22.53 31.66 -33.04
N LEU A 246 -23.09 31.28 -31.88
CA LEU A 246 -24.55 31.27 -31.65
C LEU A 246 -25.10 32.64 -31.22
N ARG A 247 -24.35 33.46 -30.48
CA ARG A 247 -24.78 34.83 -30.10
C ARG A 247 -24.97 35.74 -31.30
N THR A 248 -24.08 35.63 -32.29
CA THR A 248 -24.08 36.49 -33.47
C THR A 248 -25.38 36.41 -34.29
N PRO A 249 -25.87 35.23 -34.73
CA PRO A 249 -27.12 35.11 -35.48
C PRO A 249 -28.34 35.45 -34.64
N LEU A 250 -28.36 35.13 -33.33
CA LEU A 250 -29.47 35.52 -32.45
C LEU A 250 -29.57 37.04 -32.29
N THR A 251 -28.43 37.74 -32.22
CA THR A 251 -28.39 39.21 -32.16
C THR A 251 -28.89 39.82 -33.47
N ALA A 252 -28.50 39.27 -34.61
CA ALA A 252 -28.96 39.72 -35.92
C ALA A 252 -30.47 39.49 -36.12
N LEU A 253 -30.99 38.34 -35.68
CA LEU A 253 -32.42 38.04 -35.73
C LEU A 253 -33.24 39.00 -34.86
N ARG A 254 -32.74 39.32 -33.66
CA ARG A 254 -33.36 40.32 -32.78
C ARG A 254 -33.40 41.71 -33.43
N LEU A 255 -32.28 42.19 -33.97
CA LEU A 255 -32.24 43.48 -34.69
C LEU A 255 -33.20 43.51 -35.89
N SER A 256 -33.35 42.38 -36.60
CA SER A 256 -34.30 42.29 -37.70
C SER A 256 -35.75 42.39 -37.22
N LEU A 257 -36.08 41.78 -36.08
CA LEU A 257 -37.42 41.88 -35.48
C LEU A 257 -37.69 43.29 -34.93
N ASP A 258 -36.72 43.90 -34.24
CA ASP A 258 -36.80 45.28 -33.75
C ASP A 258 -37.07 46.26 -34.92
N ASN A 259 -36.38 46.10 -36.06
CA ASN A 259 -36.62 46.91 -37.27
C ASN A 259 -38.02 46.74 -37.87
N VAL A 260 -38.59 45.53 -37.80
CA VAL A 260 -39.96 45.27 -38.28
C VAL A 260 -40.98 45.88 -37.32
N ALA A 261 -40.75 45.79 -36.00
CA ALA A 261 -41.59 46.42 -34.99
C ALA A 261 -41.66 47.96 -35.14
N ASP A 262 -40.56 48.58 -35.55
CA ASP A 262 -40.47 50.04 -35.76
C ASP A 262 -41.11 50.51 -37.09
N SER A 263 -41.35 49.61 -38.05
CA SER A 263 -41.80 49.96 -39.41
C SER A 263 -43.24 49.56 -39.73
N VAL A 264 -43.94 48.88 -38.82
CA VAL A 264 -45.31 48.40 -39.02
C VAL A 264 -46.25 48.98 -37.97
N ASP A 265 -47.30 49.68 -38.42
CA ASP A 265 -48.35 50.27 -37.57
C ASP A 265 -49.57 49.33 -37.37
N ASP A 266 -49.58 48.15 -38.00
CA ASP A 266 -50.64 47.16 -37.86
C ASP A 266 -50.58 46.50 -36.46
N PRO A 267 -51.64 46.59 -35.63
CA PRO A 267 -51.67 46.05 -34.28
C PRO A 267 -51.39 44.54 -34.22
N ASP A 268 -51.94 43.77 -35.16
CA ASP A 268 -51.85 42.30 -35.14
C ASP A 268 -50.42 41.85 -35.50
N VAL A 269 -49.77 42.54 -36.45
CA VAL A 269 -48.37 42.27 -36.83
C VAL A 269 -47.40 42.67 -35.72
N ARG A 270 -47.71 43.74 -34.98
CA ARG A 270 -46.89 44.20 -33.86
C ARG A 270 -46.91 43.19 -32.71
N GLU A 271 -48.08 42.63 -32.41
CA GLU A 271 -48.24 41.55 -31.42
C GLU A 271 -47.44 40.29 -31.82
N ASP A 272 -47.49 39.89 -33.10
CA ASP A 272 -46.70 38.76 -33.62
C ASP A 272 -45.17 38.99 -33.53
N VAL A 273 -44.71 40.21 -33.81
CA VAL A 273 -43.29 40.59 -33.72
C VAL A 273 -42.82 40.65 -32.27
N ASP A 274 -43.65 41.14 -31.34
CA ASP A 274 -43.36 41.13 -29.91
C ASP A 274 -43.24 39.70 -29.38
N HIS A 275 -44.14 38.80 -29.81
CA HIS A 275 -44.05 37.37 -29.50
C HIS A 275 -42.78 36.72 -30.04
N ALA A 276 -42.42 36.98 -31.31
CA ALA A 276 -41.19 36.47 -31.91
C ALA A 276 -39.93 37.02 -31.20
N THR A 277 -39.94 38.29 -30.81
CA THR A 277 -38.83 38.92 -30.09
C THR A 277 -38.65 38.31 -28.70
N ALA A 278 -39.75 38.05 -27.98
CA ALA A 278 -39.73 37.34 -26.71
C ALA A 278 -39.17 35.91 -26.83
N GLU A 279 -39.47 35.22 -27.94
CA GLU A 279 -38.94 33.89 -28.27
C GLU A 279 -37.41 33.93 -28.49
N VAL A 280 -36.91 34.88 -29.28
CA VAL A 280 -35.47 35.06 -29.54
C VAL A 280 -34.71 35.41 -28.26
N VAL A 281 -35.27 36.29 -27.43
CA VAL A 281 -34.70 36.60 -26.10
C VAL A 281 -34.65 35.36 -25.23
N ARG A 282 -35.68 34.50 -25.25
CA ARG A 282 -35.65 33.23 -24.51
C ARG A 282 -34.58 32.28 -25.05
N MET A 283 -34.45 32.12 -26.36
CA MET A 283 -33.39 31.31 -26.97
C MET A 283 -31.99 31.81 -26.62
N SER A 284 -31.75 33.12 -26.67
CA SER A 284 -30.48 33.72 -26.24
C SER A 284 -30.16 33.37 -24.79
N ARG A 285 -31.13 33.51 -23.87
CA ARG A 285 -30.92 33.16 -22.46
C ARG A 285 -30.70 31.65 -22.25
N LEU A 286 -31.36 30.79 -23.03
CA LEU A 286 -31.15 29.33 -22.98
C LEU A 286 -29.75 28.95 -23.46
N VAL A 287 -29.32 29.51 -24.58
CA VAL A 287 -27.98 29.29 -25.14
C VAL A 287 -26.92 29.81 -24.18
N ASP A 288 -27.07 31.03 -23.67
CA ASP A 288 -26.16 31.58 -22.66
C ASP A 288 -26.11 30.73 -21.38
N GLY A 289 -27.26 30.24 -20.92
CA GLY A 289 -27.35 29.33 -19.77
C GLY A 289 -26.64 27.99 -20.00
N LEU A 290 -26.86 27.35 -21.16
CA LEU A 290 -26.19 26.09 -21.53
C LEU A 290 -24.68 26.26 -21.67
N LEU A 291 -24.23 27.38 -22.23
CA LEU A 291 -22.82 27.66 -22.41
C LEU A 291 -22.13 28.02 -21.10
N THR A 292 -22.83 28.73 -20.21
CA THR A 292 -22.37 28.98 -18.84
C THR A 292 -22.23 27.67 -18.08
N LEU A 293 -23.21 26.78 -18.20
CA LEU A 293 -23.19 25.46 -17.57
C LEU A 293 -22.05 24.59 -18.12
N ALA A 294 -21.86 24.55 -19.44
CA ALA A 294 -20.77 23.81 -20.07
C ALA A 294 -19.38 24.37 -19.70
N ARG A 295 -19.27 25.68 -19.46
CA ARG A 295 -18.05 26.31 -18.93
C ARG A 295 -17.81 25.97 -17.47
N ALA A 296 -18.85 25.98 -16.62
CA ALA A 296 -18.77 25.59 -15.22
C ALA A 296 -18.34 24.12 -15.07
N GLU A 297 -18.97 23.20 -15.81
CA GLU A 297 -18.59 21.77 -15.86
C GLU A 297 -17.13 21.54 -16.30
N SER A 298 -16.54 22.50 -17.04
CA SER A 298 -15.17 22.42 -17.55
C SER A 298 -14.13 23.15 -16.69
N ALA A 299 -14.56 23.99 -15.75
CA ALA A 299 -13.70 24.84 -14.93
C ALA A 299 -13.29 24.11 -13.65
N VAL A 300 -12.21 23.33 -13.74
CA VAL A 300 -11.47 22.87 -12.55
C VAL A 300 -10.57 24.01 -12.08
N ALA A 301 -11.16 25.13 -11.66
CA ALA A 301 -10.43 26.20 -11.01
C ALA A 301 -10.21 25.83 -9.54
N ALA A 302 -9.03 26.10 -9.00
CA ALA A 302 -8.76 25.88 -7.58
C ALA A 302 -9.64 26.83 -6.75
N ALA A 303 -10.35 26.29 -5.77
CA ALA A 303 -11.17 27.09 -4.86
C ALA A 303 -10.29 28.10 -4.09
N GLU A 304 -10.72 29.35 -4.03
CA GLU A 304 -10.05 30.43 -3.33
C GLU A 304 -10.84 30.91 -2.11
N PRO A 305 -10.18 31.48 -1.07
CA PRO A 305 -10.88 32.05 0.06
C PRO A 305 -11.62 33.34 -0.33
N VAL A 306 -12.96 33.27 -0.39
CA VAL A 306 -13.85 34.39 -0.71
C VAL A 306 -14.50 34.92 0.56
N LYS A 307 -14.44 36.24 0.79
CA LYS A 307 -15.11 36.89 1.92
C LYS A 307 -16.58 37.15 1.58
N VAL A 308 -17.48 36.42 2.26
CA VAL A 308 -18.91 36.38 1.92
C VAL A 308 -19.56 37.76 2.01
N ALA A 309 -19.22 38.54 3.04
CA ALA A 309 -19.82 39.85 3.25
C ALA A 309 -19.53 40.84 2.11
N ASP A 310 -18.34 40.76 1.50
CA ASP A 310 -17.94 41.65 0.41
C ASP A 310 -18.76 41.32 -0.85
N VAL A 311 -18.88 40.03 -1.16
CA VAL A 311 -19.69 39.56 -2.29
C VAL A 311 -21.18 39.93 -2.13
N VAL A 312 -21.75 39.74 -0.93
CA VAL A 312 -23.15 40.11 -0.67
C VAL A 312 -23.36 41.61 -0.84
N SER A 313 -22.44 42.44 -0.31
CA SER A 313 -22.49 43.89 -0.46
C SER A 313 -22.45 44.32 -1.93
N ASP A 314 -21.54 43.73 -2.71
CA ASP A 314 -21.41 44.03 -4.14
C ASP A 314 -22.65 43.62 -4.93
N ARG A 315 -23.20 42.42 -4.67
CA ARG A 315 -24.44 41.95 -5.32
C ARG A 315 -25.65 42.78 -4.90
N PHE A 316 -25.74 43.20 -3.65
CA PHE A 316 -26.79 44.12 -3.20
C PHE A 316 -26.73 45.45 -3.93
N GLY A 317 -25.53 45.98 -4.17
CA GLY A 317 -25.34 47.18 -4.99
C GLY A 317 -25.88 47.01 -6.42
N ALA A 318 -25.61 45.86 -7.04
CA ALA A 318 -26.08 45.55 -8.40
C ALA A 318 -27.61 45.38 -8.50
N TRP A 319 -28.22 44.73 -7.51
CA TRP A 319 -29.66 44.42 -7.52
C TRP A 319 -30.56 45.48 -6.89
N ARG A 320 -29.99 46.52 -6.26
CA ARG A 320 -30.76 47.56 -5.56
C ARG A 320 -31.75 48.28 -6.46
N ALA A 321 -31.34 48.67 -7.67
CA ALA A 321 -32.21 49.36 -8.61
C ALA A 321 -33.43 48.52 -9.02
N ALA A 322 -33.21 47.25 -9.36
CA ALA A 322 -34.29 46.33 -9.75
C ALA A 322 -35.23 45.98 -8.58
N ALA A 323 -34.69 45.91 -7.35
CA ALA A 323 -35.49 45.70 -6.15
C ALA A 323 -36.34 46.94 -5.81
N ASP A 324 -35.74 48.14 -5.87
CA ASP A 324 -36.42 49.42 -5.61
C ASP A 324 -37.55 49.69 -6.63
N GLU A 325 -37.37 49.34 -7.91
CA GLU A 325 -38.42 49.41 -8.94
C GLU A 325 -39.68 48.60 -8.59
N ARG A 326 -39.52 47.54 -7.79
CA ARG A 326 -40.61 46.67 -7.30
C ARG A 326 -41.01 46.94 -5.85
N GLY A 327 -40.40 47.95 -5.21
CA GLY A 327 -40.60 48.23 -3.78
C GLY A 327 -40.03 47.16 -2.84
N VAL A 328 -39.17 46.26 -3.30
CA VAL A 328 -38.63 45.16 -2.49
C VAL A 328 -37.39 45.61 -1.72
N ALA A 329 -37.39 45.50 -0.40
CA ALA A 329 -36.25 45.88 0.43
C ALA A 329 -35.24 44.73 0.58
N LEU A 330 -33.96 45.00 0.31
CA LEU A 330 -32.85 44.05 0.53
C LEU A 330 -32.20 44.29 1.91
N ARG A 331 -32.08 43.23 2.73
CA ARG A 331 -31.42 43.27 4.05
C ARG A 331 -30.36 42.19 4.17
N HIS A 332 -29.20 42.56 4.71
CA HIS A 332 -28.11 41.61 5.00
C HIS A 332 -27.93 41.48 6.51
N GLU A 333 -28.10 40.26 7.02
CA GLU A 333 -27.93 39.88 8.41
C GLU A 333 -26.66 39.01 8.53
N ALA A 334 -25.53 39.66 8.77
CA ALA A 334 -24.24 38.99 8.96
C ALA A 334 -23.97 38.69 10.44
N ALA A 335 -24.11 37.43 10.85
CA ALA A 335 -23.72 37.01 12.20
C ALA A 335 -22.19 36.98 12.38
N ASP A 336 -21.46 36.69 11.30
CA ASP A 336 -19.99 36.75 11.22
C ASP A 336 -19.56 37.55 9.98
N PRO A 337 -19.24 38.86 10.12
CA PRO A 337 -18.78 39.70 9.02
C PRO A 337 -17.42 39.29 8.43
N SER A 338 -16.67 38.45 9.13
CA SER A 338 -15.34 37.96 8.72
C SER A 338 -15.38 36.61 8.00
N LEU A 339 -16.58 36.02 7.84
CA LEU A 339 -16.76 34.71 7.22
C LEU A 339 -16.13 34.63 5.83
N ARG A 340 -15.25 33.64 5.67
CA ARG A 340 -14.63 33.27 4.41
C ARG A 340 -15.02 31.84 4.04
N VAL A 341 -15.34 31.62 2.77
CA VAL A 341 -15.66 30.31 2.21
C VAL A 341 -14.70 29.97 1.08
N LEU A 342 -14.48 28.68 0.84
CA LEU A 342 -13.74 28.22 -0.34
C LEU A 342 -14.73 28.06 -1.50
N ALA A 343 -14.55 28.84 -2.55
CA ALA A 343 -15.35 28.79 -3.77
C ALA A 343 -14.48 29.08 -5.00
N GLY A 344 -14.88 28.59 -6.17
CA GLY A 344 -14.26 28.97 -7.43
C GLY A 344 -14.42 30.47 -7.72
N PRO A 345 -13.50 31.08 -8.48
CA PRO A 345 -13.58 32.51 -8.81
C PRO A 345 -14.93 32.87 -9.45
N GLY A 346 -15.68 33.80 -8.85
CA GLY A 346 -16.98 34.24 -9.36
C GLY A 346 -18.17 33.32 -9.08
N HIS A 347 -17.96 32.14 -8.47
CA HIS A 347 -19.03 31.17 -8.22
C HIS A 347 -20.08 31.70 -7.25
N LEU A 348 -19.66 32.33 -6.15
CA LEU A 348 -20.57 32.83 -5.12
C LEU A 348 -21.40 34.02 -5.65
N GLU A 349 -20.78 34.91 -6.42
CA GLU A 349 -21.43 36.02 -7.12
C GLU A 349 -22.56 35.49 -8.00
N GLN A 350 -22.26 34.46 -8.80
CA GLN A 350 -23.21 33.90 -9.73
C GLN A 350 -24.32 33.09 -9.04
N VAL A 351 -24.00 32.40 -7.95
CA VAL A 351 -25.01 31.77 -7.09
C VAL A 351 -25.97 32.83 -6.56
N LEU A 352 -25.46 33.91 -5.98
CA LEU A 352 -26.30 35.00 -5.45
C LEU A 352 -27.10 35.69 -6.54
N ASP A 353 -26.53 35.95 -7.73
CA ASP A 353 -27.26 36.57 -8.84
C ASP A 353 -28.46 35.72 -9.28
N ASN A 354 -28.30 34.39 -9.36
CA ASN A 354 -29.40 33.50 -9.71
C ASN A 354 -30.47 33.43 -8.62
N VAL A 355 -30.07 33.41 -7.35
CA VAL A 355 -31.01 33.33 -6.22
C VAL A 355 -31.74 34.66 -6.02
N LEU A 356 -31.04 35.80 -6.06
CA LEU A 356 -31.61 37.14 -5.93
C LEU A 356 -32.54 37.48 -7.09
N SER A 357 -32.18 37.11 -8.33
CA SER A 357 -33.07 37.27 -9.48
C SER A 357 -34.41 36.57 -9.26
N ASN A 358 -34.39 35.32 -8.78
CA ASN A 358 -35.60 34.57 -8.49
C ASN A 358 -36.39 35.18 -7.31
N ALA A 359 -35.71 35.56 -6.24
CA ALA A 359 -36.33 36.13 -5.05
C ALA A 359 -37.03 37.46 -5.35
N VAL A 360 -36.38 38.36 -6.11
CA VAL A 360 -36.97 39.64 -6.55
C VAL A 360 -38.13 39.38 -7.52
N GLU A 361 -38.02 38.41 -8.43
CA GLU A 361 -39.07 38.11 -9.40
C GLU A 361 -40.38 37.66 -8.72
N VAL A 362 -40.26 36.86 -7.67
CA VAL A 362 -41.38 36.13 -7.05
C VAL A 362 -41.93 36.82 -5.80
N SER A 363 -41.16 37.70 -5.16
CA SER A 363 -41.62 38.44 -3.97
C SER A 363 -42.82 39.36 -4.27
N PRO A 364 -43.73 39.54 -3.30
CA PRO A 364 -44.78 40.53 -3.39
C PRO A 364 -44.21 41.95 -3.38
N ASP A 365 -44.98 42.91 -3.90
CA ASP A 365 -44.66 44.33 -3.81
C ASP A 365 -44.56 44.74 -2.33
N ASP A 366 -43.62 45.64 -1.99
CA ASP A 366 -43.26 46.03 -0.62
C ASP A 366 -42.66 44.89 0.26
N GLY A 367 -42.29 43.76 -0.35
CA GLY A 367 -41.67 42.62 0.34
C GLY A 367 -40.24 42.90 0.82
N VAL A 368 -39.72 42.01 1.67
CA VAL A 368 -38.34 42.06 2.17
C VAL A 368 -37.60 40.78 1.82
N ILE A 369 -36.43 40.90 1.18
CA ILE A 369 -35.50 39.79 0.97
C ILE A 369 -34.37 39.93 1.97
N VAL A 370 -34.13 38.87 2.76
CA VAL A 370 -33.09 38.83 3.79
C VAL A 370 -32.02 37.81 3.40
N VAL A 371 -30.77 38.27 3.30
CA VAL A 371 -29.61 37.38 3.19
C VAL A 371 -28.98 37.22 4.57
N ARG A 372 -28.97 36.00 5.10
CA ARG A 372 -28.32 35.65 6.38
C ARG A 372 -27.01 34.93 6.11
N THR A 373 -25.96 35.33 6.81
CA THR A 373 -24.64 34.70 6.66
C THR A 373 -24.04 34.37 8.02
N PHE A 374 -23.70 33.11 8.26
CA PHE A 374 -23.15 32.64 9.54
C PHE A 374 -22.23 31.43 9.36
N ARG A 375 -21.42 31.16 10.38
CA ARG A 375 -20.53 30.00 10.44
C ARG A 375 -21.17 28.88 11.27
N GLU A 376 -21.11 27.66 10.77
CA GLU A 376 -21.55 26.44 11.46
C GLU A 376 -20.40 25.43 11.46
N GLY A 377 -19.54 25.49 12.49
CA GLY A 377 -18.35 24.65 12.59
C GLY A 377 -17.32 24.94 11.48
N ASP A 378 -17.05 23.93 10.65
CA ASP A 378 -16.17 24.02 9.47
C ASP A 378 -16.90 24.45 8.19
N LYS A 379 -18.15 24.90 8.30
CA LYS A 379 -19.01 25.30 7.17
C LYS A 379 -19.41 26.76 7.27
N GLY A 380 -19.44 27.42 6.11
CA GLY A 380 -20.04 28.74 5.94
C GLY A 380 -21.41 28.58 5.31
N VAL A 381 -22.41 29.24 5.90
CA VAL A 381 -23.81 29.15 5.46
C VAL A 381 -24.26 30.52 4.95
N VAL A 382 -24.88 30.51 3.77
CA VAL A 382 -25.52 31.66 3.14
C VAL A 382 -26.98 31.29 2.87
N GLU A 383 -27.88 31.99 3.54
CA GLU A 383 -29.33 31.78 3.44
C GLU A 383 -29.96 33.00 2.79
N VAL A 384 -30.75 32.79 1.74
CA VAL A 384 -31.56 33.84 1.11
C VAL A 384 -33.02 33.54 1.38
N VAL A 385 -33.68 34.46 2.09
CA VAL A 385 -35.08 34.36 2.51
C VAL A 385 -35.90 35.38 1.73
N ASP A 386 -36.91 34.91 1.00
CA ASP A 386 -37.91 35.78 0.38
C ASP A 386 -39.27 35.73 1.10
N GLN A 387 -40.20 36.58 0.66
CA GLN A 387 -41.59 36.65 1.16
C GLN A 387 -42.59 36.28 0.07
N GLY A 388 -42.17 35.52 -0.94
CA GLY A 388 -43.02 35.02 -2.01
C GLY A 388 -44.07 34.01 -1.52
N PRO A 389 -44.84 33.38 -2.42
CA PRO A 389 -45.81 32.34 -2.08
C PRO A 389 -45.17 31.02 -1.58
N GLY A 390 -43.84 30.97 -1.47
CA GLY A 390 -43.10 29.76 -1.13
C GLY A 390 -43.17 28.69 -2.23
N MET A 391 -42.74 27.48 -1.89
CA MET A 391 -42.76 26.33 -2.80
C MET A 391 -43.25 25.07 -2.08
N PRO A 392 -44.18 24.29 -2.65
CA PRO A 392 -44.61 23.02 -2.05
C PRO A 392 -43.43 22.03 -1.90
N PRO A 393 -43.41 21.18 -0.86
CA PRO A 393 -42.30 20.24 -0.64
C PRO A 393 -42.02 19.29 -1.84
N ALA A 394 -43.07 18.89 -2.57
CA ALA A 394 -42.92 18.07 -3.77
C ALA A 394 -42.14 18.80 -4.89
N ASP A 395 -42.35 20.11 -5.00
CA ASP A 395 -41.74 20.97 -6.00
C ASP A 395 -40.31 21.39 -5.62
N GLN A 396 -40.01 21.57 -4.32
CA GLN A 396 -38.67 21.85 -3.81
C GLN A 396 -37.63 20.81 -4.26
N SER A 397 -38.04 19.53 -4.29
CA SER A 397 -37.16 18.44 -4.74
C SER A 397 -36.81 18.49 -6.24
N ARG A 398 -37.69 19.08 -7.05
CA ARG A 398 -37.57 19.18 -8.51
C ARG A 398 -37.11 20.55 -8.98
N ALA A 399 -37.10 21.56 -8.10
CA ALA A 399 -36.69 22.92 -8.43
C ALA A 399 -35.26 23.05 -8.91
N PHE A 400 -34.42 22.07 -8.59
CA PHE A 400 -33.06 21.97 -9.08
C PHE A 400 -32.93 21.20 -10.40
N ASP A 401 -34.02 20.64 -10.93
CA ASP A 401 -34.02 19.97 -12.23
C ASP A 401 -33.93 21.02 -13.35
N ARG A 402 -33.19 20.66 -14.42
CA ARG A 402 -33.02 21.54 -15.58
C ARG A 402 -34.38 21.80 -16.24
N PHE A 403 -34.66 23.07 -16.54
CA PHE A 403 -35.88 23.54 -17.21
C PHE A 403 -37.18 23.37 -16.41
N TRP A 404 -37.09 22.98 -15.14
CA TRP A 404 -38.28 22.83 -14.31
C TRP A 404 -38.84 24.21 -13.89
N ARG A 405 -40.16 24.32 -13.86
CA ARG A 405 -40.90 25.53 -13.44
C ARG A 405 -42.11 25.13 -12.62
N GLY A 406 -42.44 25.93 -11.60
CA GLY A 406 -43.61 25.70 -10.75
C GLY A 406 -44.95 25.86 -11.50
N PRO A 407 -46.01 25.12 -11.10
CA PRO A 407 -47.35 25.27 -11.67
C PRO A 407 -47.87 26.71 -11.52
N GLY A 408 -48.42 27.31 -12.58
CA GLY A 408 -49.01 28.66 -12.55
C GLY A 408 -48.06 29.83 -12.85
N LEU A 409 -46.76 29.55 -13.11
CA LEU A 409 -45.78 30.55 -13.55
C LEU A 409 -45.65 30.65 -15.09
N THR A 410 -46.51 29.98 -15.84
CA THR A 410 -46.58 30.02 -17.31
C THR A 410 -46.99 31.43 -17.77
N GLY A 411 -46.03 32.24 -18.22
CA GLY A 411 -46.23 33.63 -18.66
C GLY A 411 -45.28 34.65 -18.03
N ARG A 412 -44.58 34.31 -16.93
CA ARG A 412 -43.52 35.14 -16.33
C ARG A 412 -42.13 34.78 -16.88
N SER A 413 -41.19 35.72 -16.85
CA SER A 413 -39.89 35.66 -17.54
C SER A 413 -38.84 34.83 -16.75
N GLY A 414 -38.76 33.51 -16.99
CA GLY A 414 -37.70 32.67 -16.39
C GLY A 414 -37.36 31.42 -17.22
N THR A 415 -36.07 31.07 -17.30
CA THR A 415 -35.56 29.93 -18.12
C THR A 415 -35.62 28.57 -17.41
N GLY A 416 -35.90 28.54 -16.10
CA GLY A 416 -35.85 27.30 -15.30
C GLY A 416 -34.44 26.73 -15.14
N LEU A 417 -33.40 27.53 -15.40
CA LEU A 417 -31.99 27.11 -15.27
C LEU A 417 -31.31 27.67 -14.01
N GLY A 418 -31.81 28.75 -13.42
CA GLY A 418 -31.12 29.47 -12.34
C GLY A 418 -30.78 28.58 -11.14
N LEU A 419 -31.75 27.87 -10.58
CA LEU A 419 -31.52 26.98 -9.43
C LEU A 419 -30.68 25.75 -9.81
N ALA A 420 -30.80 25.24 -11.03
CA ALA A 420 -29.94 24.16 -11.53
C ALA A 420 -28.47 24.60 -11.61
N ILE A 421 -28.21 25.85 -12.04
CA ILE A 421 -26.86 26.45 -12.05
C ILE A 421 -26.34 26.60 -10.62
N VAL A 422 -27.17 27.09 -9.69
CA VAL A 422 -26.80 27.20 -8.27
C VAL A 422 -26.37 25.86 -7.69
N LYS A 423 -27.16 24.80 -7.91
CA LYS A 423 -26.82 23.45 -7.43
C LYS A 423 -25.50 22.95 -8.02
N GLN A 424 -25.24 23.21 -9.30
CA GLN A 424 -24.02 22.81 -9.95
C GLN A 424 -22.81 23.52 -9.35
N LEU A 425 -22.81 24.86 -9.32
CA LEU A 425 -21.68 25.67 -8.80
C LEU A 425 -21.34 25.32 -7.35
N VAL A 426 -22.36 25.18 -6.50
CA VAL A 426 -22.18 24.81 -5.08
C VAL A 426 -21.64 23.38 -4.95
N SER A 427 -22.04 22.46 -5.84
CA SER A 427 -21.52 21.08 -5.85
C SER A 427 -20.06 21.04 -6.35
N ASP A 428 -19.71 21.85 -7.34
CA ASP A 428 -18.35 21.97 -7.88
C ASP A 428 -17.38 22.51 -6.81
N ASP A 429 -17.85 23.40 -5.93
CA ASP A 429 -17.12 23.88 -4.75
C ASP A 429 -17.11 22.88 -3.57
N GLY A 430 -17.74 21.71 -3.74
CA GLY A 430 -17.82 20.66 -2.72
C GLY A 430 -18.74 20.99 -1.55
N GLY A 431 -19.72 21.87 -1.77
CA GLY A 431 -20.78 22.26 -0.85
C GLY A 431 -22.12 21.57 -1.10
N SER A 432 -23.19 22.10 -0.52
CA SER A 432 -24.57 21.64 -0.72
C SER A 432 -25.56 22.80 -0.72
N VAL A 433 -26.62 22.72 -1.53
CA VAL A 433 -27.73 23.68 -1.53
C VAL A 433 -29.05 22.97 -1.22
N GLY A 434 -29.92 23.63 -0.45
CA GLY A 434 -31.26 23.17 -0.13
C GLY A 434 -32.30 24.28 -0.29
N LEU A 435 -33.56 23.87 -0.40
CA LEU A 435 -34.73 24.73 -0.35
C LEU A 435 -35.58 24.33 0.85
N ASP A 436 -36.07 25.32 1.58
CA ASP A 436 -36.99 25.15 2.71
C ASP A 436 -38.05 26.24 2.67
N THR A 437 -39.10 26.07 3.48
CA THR A 437 -40.13 27.10 3.66
C THR A 437 -39.69 28.09 4.73
N ALA A 438 -39.66 29.38 4.41
CA ALA A 438 -39.35 30.43 5.37
C ALA A 438 -40.47 30.57 6.42
N GLU A 439 -40.14 31.01 7.64
CA GLU A 439 -41.12 31.28 8.70
C GLU A 439 -42.16 32.35 8.30
N THR A 440 -41.79 33.21 7.35
CA THR A 440 -42.64 34.24 6.74
C THR A 440 -43.58 33.71 5.66
N GLY A 441 -43.51 32.41 5.32
CA GLY A 441 -44.30 31.76 4.27
C GLY A 441 -43.64 31.74 2.88
N GLY A 442 -42.50 32.45 2.71
CA GLY A 442 -41.73 32.47 1.46
C GLY A 442 -40.76 31.29 1.30
N LEU A 443 -39.80 31.43 0.39
CA LEU A 443 -38.78 30.42 0.12
C LEU A 443 -37.47 30.77 0.85
N LEU A 444 -36.86 29.76 1.48
CA LEU A 444 -35.51 29.81 2.04
C LEU A 444 -34.58 29.00 1.13
N VAL A 445 -33.60 29.68 0.51
CA VAL A 445 -32.51 29.02 -0.22
C VAL A 445 -31.29 28.96 0.69
N ARG A 446 -30.87 27.75 1.08
CA ARG A 446 -29.74 27.53 1.99
C ARG A 446 -28.54 26.97 1.24
N VAL A 447 -27.48 27.76 1.10
CA VAL A 447 -26.21 27.38 0.48
C VAL A 447 -25.17 27.13 1.56
N VAL A 448 -24.51 25.97 1.52
CA VAL A 448 -23.51 25.54 2.49
C VAL A 448 -22.20 25.26 1.76
N LEU A 449 -21.15 25.98 2.13
CA LEU A 449 -19.79 25.85 1.58
C LEU A 449 -18.79 25.56 2.70
N ARG A 450 -17.57 25.12 2.37
CA ARG A 450 -16.52 24.92 3.38
C ARG A 450 -16.01 26.27 3.86
N ALA A 451 -15.99 26.48 5.17
CA ALA A 451 -15.42 27.69 5.75
C ALA A 451 -13.89 27.62 5.73
N CYS A 452 -13.27 28.76 5.46
CA CYS A 452 -11.84 28.94 5.68
C CYS A 452 -11.60 29.21 7.19
N PRO A 453 -10.58 28.60 7.81
CA PRO A 453 -10.25 28.83 9.22
C PRO A 453 -9.89 30.28 9.52
#